data_AF-A0A1G1I3H4-F1
#
_entry.id   AF-A0A1G1I3H4-F1
#
_cell.length_a   1.000
_cell.length_b   1.000
_cell.length_c   1.000
_cell.angle_alpha   90.00
_cell.angle_beta   90.00
_cell.angle_gamma   90.00
#
_symmetry.space_group_name_H-M   'P 1'
#
loop_
_entity.id
_entity.type
_entity.pdbx_description
1 polymer ?
#
loop_
_entity_poly.entity_id
_entity_poly.type
_entity_poly.pdbx_seq_one_letter_code
_entity_poly.pdbx_strand_id
1 'polypeptide(L)'
;MMRPGRKSLPLQTILFLALAGTPPLGRGQGAQGDVEIRERWAKAVAATRTEACAEESEPIRKSIDYAAMLIVHGEIAEAKDVLAGAARKARSPACGETLRRLSIPPS
;
A
#
# COMPACT_ATOMS: atom_id res chain seq x y z
N MET A 1 -43.94 -39.94 0.61
CA MET A 1 -42.82 -40.91 0.60
C MET A 1 -42.43 -41.21 -0.85
N MET A 2 -41.14 -41.51 -1.09
CA MET A 2 -40.47 -41.90 -2.35
C MET A 2 -39.80 -40.78 -3.20
N ARG A 3 -38.46 -40.79 -3.14
CA ARG A 3 -37.51 -40.29 -4.17
C ARG A 3 -37.30 -41.41 -5.25
N PRO A 4 -36.31 -41.34 -6.17
CA PRO A 4 -36.47 -40.90 -7.56
C PRO A 4 -36.05 -41.97 -8.59
N GLY A 5 -36.63 -41.93 -9.80
CA GLY A 5 -36.10 -42.67 -10.95
C GLY A 5 -34.93 -41.91 -11.60
N ARG A 6 -33.68 -42.28 -11.25
CA ARG A 6 -32.48 -41.85 -11.97
C ARG A 6 -32.44 -42.50 -13.36
N LYS A 7 -32.69 -41.73 -14.41
CA LYS A 7 -32.24 -42.09 -15.77
C LYS A 7 -30.89 -41.45 -16.01
N SER A 8 -29.88 -42.30 -16.11
CA SER A 8 -28.49 -41.96 -16.42
C SER A 8 -28.43 -41.40 -17.85
N LEU A 9 -28.06 -40.12 -17.99
CA LEU A 9 -27.73 -39.53 -19.28
C LEU A 9 -26.24 -39.79 -19.58
N PRO A 10 -25.90 -40.17 -20.82
CA PRO A 10 -24.56 -40.60 -21.19
C PRO A 10 -23.52 -39.48 -21.13
N LEU A 11 -22.37 -39.79 -20.51
CA LEU A 11 -21.13 -39.01 -20.60
C LEU A 11 -20.67 -38.95 -22.06
N GLN A 12 -21.11 -37.97 -22.87
CA GLN A 12 -20.43 -37.62 -24.13
C GLN A 12 -20.99 -36.38 -24.86
N THR A 13 -21.46 -35.36 -24.15
CA THR A 13 -21.85 -34.09 -24.82
C THR A 13 -21.51 -32.87 -23.97
N ILE A 14 -20.29 -32.83 -23.44
CA ILE A 14 -19.65 -31.57 -23.05
C ILE A 14 -18.62 -31.26 -24.13
N LEU A 15 -19.13 -31.00 -25.34
CA LEU A 15 -18.42 -30.31 -26.40
C LEU A 15 -18.40 -28.82 -26.01
N PHE A 16 -17.55 -28.47 -25.05
CA PHE A 16 -17.37 -27.10 -24.57
C PHE A 16 -15.87 -26.81 -24.42
N LEU A 17 -15.11 -26.96 -25.49
CA LEU A 17 -13.80 -26.34 -25.55
C LEU A 17 -13.51 -25.86 -26.95
N ALA A 18 -12.97 -24.64 -26.98
CA ALA A 18 -12.38 -23.94 -28.13
C ALA A 18 -13.36 -23.18 -29.04
N LEU A 19 -14.00 -22.12 -28.52
CA LEU A 19 -14.15 -20.90 -29.31
C LEU A 19 -14.19 -19.66 -28.40
N ALA A 20 -13.15 -18.85 -28.56
CA ALA A 20 -13.13 -17.40 -28.43
C ALA A 20 -13.85 -16.80 -27.19
N GLY A 21 -13.11 -16.69 -26.11
CA GLY A 21 -13.42 -15.79 -25.01
C GLY A 21 -12.12 -15.25 -24.43
N THR A 22 -11.60 -14.21 -25.06
CA THR A 22 -10.52 -13.36 -24.53
C THR A 22 -10.65 -13.19 -23.01
N PRO A 23 -9.62 -13.44 -22.19
CA PRO A 23 -9.66 -12.96 -20.82
C PRO A 23 -9.85 -11.43 -20.89
N PRO A 24 -10.78 -10.84 -20.12
CA PRO A 24 -10.76 -9.39 -19.97
C PRO A 24 -9.44 -9.02 -19.30
N LEU A 25 -8.46 -8.64 -20.12
CA LEU A 25 -7.32 -7.80 -19.75
C LEU A 25 -7.88 -6.42 -19.40
N GLY A 26 -8.61 -6.36 -18.29
CA GLY A 26 -9.24 -5.19 -17.71
C GLY A 26 -8.55 -4.77 -16.43
N ARG A 27 -7.22 -4.68 -16.47
CA ARG A 27 -6.42 -3.65 -15.77
C ARG A 27 -6.86 -3.31 -14.33
N GLY A 28 -6.88 -4.31 -13.45
CA GLY A 28 -6.78 -4.12 -11.99
C GLY A 28 -5.37 -3.71 -11.52
N GLN A 29 -4.55 -3.15 -12.40
CA GLN A 29 -3.14 -2.80 -12.15
C GLN A 29 -2.95 -1.40 -11.54
N GLY A 30 -3.97 -0.53 -11.54
CA GLY A 30 -3.87 0.76 -10.86
C GLY A 30 -3.83 0.61 -9.34
N ALA A 31 -4.82 -0.09 -8.77
CA ALA A 31 -4.96 -0.21 -7.33
C ALA A 31 -3.82 -0.99 -6.64
N GLN A 32 -3.26 -2.03 -7.28
CA GLN A 32 -2.11 -2.76 -6.71
C GLN A 32 -0.82 -1.93 -6.74
N GLY A 33 -0.59 -1.15 -7.80
CA GLY A 33 0.56 -0.25 -7.89
C GLY A 33 0.53 0.82 -6.81
N ASP A 34 -0.61 1.47 -6.61
CA ASP A 34 -0.80 2.50 -5.58
C ASP A 34 -0.62 1.95 -4.14
N VAL A 35 -1.04 0.72 -3.86
CA VAL A 35 -0.83 0.10 -2.55
C VAL A 35 0.66 -0.22 -2.34
N GLU A 36 1.34 -0.82 -3.32
CA GLU A 36 2.76 -1.17 -3.20
C GLU A 36 3.64 0.09 -3.06
N ILE A 37 3.35 1.15 -3.81
CA ILE A 37 4.05 2.44 -3.73
C ILE A 37 3.89 3.03 -2.33
N ARG A 38 2.68 3.02 -1.77
CA ARG A 38 2.40 3.50 -0.41
C ARG A 38 3.10 2.67 0.66
N GLU A 39 3.05 1.34 0.58
CA GLU A 39 3.74 0.49 1.55
C GLU A 39 5.26 0.68 1.53
N ARG A 40 5.86 0.82 0.33
CA ARG A 40 7.29 1.12 0.19
C ARG A 40 7.63 2.48 0.79
N TRP A 41 6.80 3.49 0.54
CA TRP A 41 6.99 4.82 1.10
C TRP A 41 6.86 4.82 2.63
N ALA A 42 5.82 4.17 3.18
CA ALA A 42 5.63 4.04 4.62
C ALA A 42 6.82 3.35 5.30
N LYS A 43 7.37 2.30 4.68
CA LYS A 43 8.59 1.63 5.16
C LYS A 43 9.80 2.55 5.17
N ALA A 44 10.00 3.33 4.10
CA ALA A 44 11.09 4.31 4.03
C ALA A 44 10.95 5.38 5.12
N VAL A 45 9.73 5.88 5.35
CA VAL A 45 9.43 6.82 6.43
C VAL A 45 9.73 6.21 7.80
N ALA A 46 9.24 5.01 8.08
CA ALA A 46 9.48 4.35 9.36
C ALA A 46 10.97 4.07 9.62
N ALA A 47 11.75 3.71 8.59
CA ALA A 47 13.18 3.47 8.70
C ALA A 47 13.97 4.72 9.17
N THR A 48 13.52 5.92 8.79
CA THR A 48 14.19 7.16 9.21
C THR A 48 14.24 7.36 10.72
N ARG A 49 13.28 6.78 11.45
CA ARG A 49 13.24 6.83 12.91
C ARG A 49 14.47 6.20 13.55
N THR A 50 15.00 5.13 12.96
CA THR A 50 16.17 4.40 13.46
C THR A 50 17.47 4.81 12.79
N GLU A 51 17.40 5.58 11.71
CA GLU A 51 18.55 6.08 10.96
C GLU A 51 18.77 7.58 11.24
N ALA A 52 18.34 8.45 10.32
CA ALA A 52 18.60 9.89 10.37
C ALA A 52 18.00 10.59 11.61
N CYS A 53 16.93 10.02 12.19
CA CYS A 53 16.18 10.59 13.32
C CYS A 53 16.32 9.77 14.62
N ALA A 54 17.33 8.91 14.74
CA ALA A 54 17.55 8.06 15.92
C ALA A 54 17.71 8.88 17.22
N GLU A 55 18.46 9.99 17.15
CA GLU A 55 18.76 10.88 18.27
C GLU A 55 17.71 11.99 18.46
N GLU A 56 16.65 12.01 17.66
CA GLU A 56 15.59 13.01 17.80
C GLU A 56 14.70 12.74 19.02
N SER A 57 14.03 13.81 19.45
CA SER A 57 13.07 13.73 20.54
C SER A 57 11.94 12.73 20.26
N GLU A 58 11.39 12.14 21.31
CA GLU A 58 10.28 11.18 21.20
C GLU A 58 9.06 11.72 20.42
N PRO A 59 8.64 13.00 20.55
CA PRO A 59 7.54 13.55 19.74
C PRO A 59 7.80 13.51 18.23
N ILE A 60 9.06 13.72 17.80
CA ILE A 60 9.44 13.63 16.39
C ILE A 60 9.36 12.19 15.91
N ARG A 61 9.91 11.25 16.68
CA ARG A 61 9.86 9.82 16.35
C ARG A 61 8.41 9.29 16.28
N LYS A 62 7.53 9.74 17.19
CA LYS A 62 6.08 9.46 17.12
C LYS A 62 5.41 10.07 15.89
N SER A 63 5.82 11.26 15.47
CA SER A 63 5.30 11.89 14.25
C SER A 63 5.70 11.09 13.00
N ILE A 64 6.89 10.50 12.98
CA ILE A 64 7.35 9.62 11.90
C ILE A 64 6.51 8.34 11.85
N ASP A 65 6.30 7.68 13.00
CA ASP A 65 5.45 6.48 13.07
C ASP A 65 4.00 6.78 12.65
N TYR A 66 3.45 7.93 13.07
CA TYR A 66 2.11 8.37 12.68
C TYR A 66 2.01 8.65 11.18
N ALA A 67 3.00 9.35 10.59
CA ALA A 67 3.04 9.57 9.15
C ALA A 67 3.10 8.26 8.35
N ALA A 68 3.89 7.28 8.79
CA ALA A 68 3.94 5.97 8.15
C ALA A 68 2.58 5.25 8.17
N MET A 69 1.84 5.32 9.28
CA MET A 69 0.47 4.80 9.37
C MET A 69 -0.46 5.49 8.37
N LEU A 70 -0.46 6.83 8.33
CA LEU A 70 -1.28 7.61 7.40
C LEU A 70 -1.04 7.23 5.94
N ILE A 71 0.23 7.01 5.56
CA ILE A 71 0.60 6.59 4.20
C ILE A 71 -0.04 5.24 3.85
N VAL A 72 0.05 4.24 4.73
CA VAL A 72 -0.56 2.92 4.51
C VAL A 72 -2.08 3.05 4.36
N HIS A 73 -2.71 3.92 5.15
CA HIS A 73 -4.15 4.17 5.10
C HIS A 73 -4.59 5.00 3.88
N GLY A 74 -3.66 5.62 3.15
CA GLY A 74 -3.97 6.45 1.98
C GLY A 74 -4.20 7.94 2.30
N GLU A 75 -3.95 8.35 3.53
CA GLU A 75 -4.03 9.75 3.98
C GLU A 75 -2.75 10.51 3.60
N ILE A 76 -2.49 10.59 2.29
CA ILE A 76 -1.23 11.13 1.73
C ILE A 76 -1.04 12.60 2.08
N ALA A 77 -2.10 13.42 2.02
CA ALA A 77 -2.02 14.84 2.35
C ALA A 77 -1.61 15.05 3.82
N GLU A 78 -2.29 14.38 4.75
CA GLU A 78 -2.00 14.48 6.18
C GLU A 78 -0.59 13.97 6.50
N ALA A 79 -0.16 12.85 5.90
CA ALA A 79 1.18 12.32 6.07
C ALA A 79 2.27 13.34 5.68
N LYS A 80 2.06 14.09 4.58
CA LYS A 80 2.99 15.14 4.14
C LYS A 80 3.09 16.28 5.14
N ASP A 81 1.95 16.75 5.67
CA ASP A 81 1.92 17.83 6.65
C ASP A 81 2.60 17.42 7.96
N VAL A 82 2.38 16.17 8.41
CA VAL A 82 3.06 15.61 9.59
C VAL A 82 4.56 15.55 9.37
N LEU A 83 5.02 15.04 8.21
CA LEU A 83 6.45 14.96 7.89
C LEU A 83 7.09 16.34 7.75
N ALA A 84 6.43 17.29 7.10
CA ALA A 84 6.91 18.66 6.97
C ALA A 84 6.97 19.38 8.33
N GLY A 85 5.99 19.15 9.20
CA GLY A 85 5.95 19.66 10.56
C GLY A 85 7.08 19.08 11.43
N ALA A 86 7.29 17.76 11.35
CA ALA A 86 8.39 17.08 12.04
C ALA A 86 9.76 17.57 11.52
N ALA A 87 9.91 17.75 10.21
CA ALA A 87 11.14 18.25 9.62
C ALA A 87 11.53 19.67 10.05
N ARG A 88 10.55 20.54 10.34
CA ARG A 88 10.79 21.89 10.87
C ARG A 88 11.19 21.90 12.33
N LYS A 89 10.73 20.90 13.09
CA LYS A 89 10.99 20.76 14.53
C LYS A 89 12.21 19.89 14.83
N ALA A 90 12.71 19.15 13.84
CA ALA A 90 13.88 18.30 13.96
C ALA A 90 15.11 19.14 14.34
N ARG A 91 15.90 18.66 15.32
CA ARG A 91 17.14 19.32 15.75
C ARG A 91 18.32 18.92 14.87
N SER A 92 18.33 17.66 14.43
CA SER A 92 19.31 17.11 13.51
C SER A 92 19.04 17.60 12.09
N PRO A 93 20.02 18.23 11.41
CA PRO A 93 19.86 18.65 10.02
C PRO A 93 19.66 17.44 9.10
N ALA A 94 20.30 16.31 9.39
CA ALA A 94 20.13 15.06 8.63
C ALA A 94 18.70 14.52 8.73
N CYS A 95 18.11 14.53 9.93
CA CYS A 95 16.71 14.15 10.11
C CYS A 95 15.78 15.11 9.36
N GLY A 96 15.95 16.42 9.56
CA GLY A 96 15.11 17.43 8.93
C GLY A 96 15.13 17.36 7.40
N GLU A 97 16.30 17.16 6.79
CA GLU A 97 16.42 17.00 5.34
C GLU A 97 15.78 15.69 4.85
N THR A 98 16.00 14.59 5.56
CA THR A 98 15.42 13.28 5.20
C THR A 98 13.89 13.33 5.22
N LEU A 99 13.30 13.92 6.27
CA LEU A 99 11.85 14.09 6.38
C LEU A 99 11.27 15.01 5.31
N ARG A 100 11.99 16.08 4.90
CA ARG A 100 11.57 16.93 3.77
C ARG A 100 11.57 16.15 2.47
N ARG A 101 12.61 15.35 2.19
CA ARG A 101 12.65 14.51 0.98
C ARG A 101 11.49 13.51 0.97
N LEU A 102 11.20 12.89 2.11
CA LEU A 102 10.11 11.92 2.24
C LEU A 102 8.72 12.55 2.31
N SER A 103 8.58 13.84 2.54
CA SER A 103 7.29 14.54 2.42
C SER A 103 6.82 14.72 0.97
N ILE A 104 7.60 14.24 -0.01
CA ILE A 104 7.21 14.18 -1.41
C ILE A 104 6.84 12.72 -1.70
N PRO A 105 5.56 12.41 -1.98
CA PRO A 105 5.16 11.05 -2.28
C PRO A 105 5.86 10.55 -3.57
N PRO A 106 6.31 9.29 -3.61
CA PRO A 106 6.83 8.71 -4.83
C PRO A 106 5.74 8.63 -5.90
N SER A 107 6.13 8.89 -7.16
CA SER A 107 5.28 8.82 -8.36
C SER A 107 5.24 7.42 -8.97
#